data_AF-A0A376FDN7-F1
#
_entry.id   AF-A0A376FDN7-F1
#
_cell.length_a   1.000
_cell.length_b   1.000
_cell.length_c   1.000
_cell.angle_alpha   90.00
_cell.angle_beta   90.00
_cell.angle_gamma   90.00
#
_symmetry.space_group_name_H-M   'P 1'
#
loop_
_entity.id
_entity.type
_entity.pdbx_description
1 polymer ?
#
loop_
_entity_poly.entity_id
_entity_poly.type
_entity_poly.pdbx_seq_one_letter_code
_entity_poly.pdbx_strand_id
1 'polypeptide(L)'
;MDSPDFGRTVETAIRGLTAVSDMSHIRSVPSIEAGNAASHAIGLGQMNLHGYLAREGIAYGSPEGLDFTNLYFYTITWHALHTSMMLARERNQRFAGFEQSRYASGNISASIWKGDWQPKTEKVRELFCPPRGLPCRRARCGSSCVTT
;
A
#
# COMPACT_ATOMS: atom_id res chain seq x y z
N MET A 1 4.23 -11.51 1.29
CA MET A 1 3.00 -12.16 0.79
C MET A 1 2.50 -13.27 1.70
N ASP A 2 3.34 -13.85 2.57
CA ASP A 2 2.95 -15.05 3.33
C ASP A 2 1.91 -14.77 4.45
N SER A 3 1.88 -13.55 5.01
CA SER A 3 0.92 -13.15 6.07
C SER A 3 -0.54 -13.28 5.60
N PRO A 4 -1.40 -14.06 6.30
CA PRO A 4 -2.78 -14.35 5.88
C PRO A 4 -3.63 -13.08 5.71
N ASP A 5 -3.28 -12.00 6.43
CA ASP A 5 -3.92 -10.70 6.31
C ASP A 5 -2.86 -9.65 5.93
N PHE A 6 -2.73 -9.43 4.62
CA PHE A 6 -1.81 -8.43 4.08
C PHE A 6 -2.26 -7.00 4.42
N GLY A 7 -3.58 -6.75 4.43
CA GLY A 7 -4.15 -5.44 4.72
C GLY A 7 -3.82 -5.01 6.14
N ARG A 8 -3.99 -5.91 7.10
CA ARG A 8 -3.63 -5.66 8.51
C ARG A 8 -2.14 -5.41 8.70
N THR A 9 -1.26 -6.07 7.95
CA THR A 9 0.19 -5.79 7.99
C THR A 9 0.47 -4.34 7.59
N VAL A 10 -0.09 -3.89 6.46
CA VAL A 10 0.09 -2.51 5.98
C VAL A 10 -0.53 -1.52 6.95
N GLU A 11 -1.75 -1.78 7.43
CA GLU A 11 -2.43 -0.92 8.40
C GLU A 11 -1.60 -0.73 9.67
N THR A 12 -1.08 -1.82 10.24
CA THR A 12 -0.27 -1.79 11.45
C THR A 12 1.00 -0.96 11.25
N ALA A 13 1.67 -1.13 10.10
CA ALA A 13 2.86 -0.36 9.76
C ALA A 13 2.57 1.14 9.62
N ILE A 14 1.48 1.50 8.93
CA ILE A 14 1.05 2.90 8.76
C ILE A 14 0.75 3.53 10.12
N ARG A 15 -0.06 2.87 10.96
CA ARG A 15 -0.39 3.38 12.29
C ARG A 15 0.86 3.52 13.18
N GLY A 16 1.78 2.56 13.11
CA GLY A 16 3.05 2.62 13.84
C GLY A 16 3.92 3.81 13.43
N LEU A 17 4.08 4.02 12.12
CA LEU A 17 4.82 5.17 11.59
C LEU A 17 4.14 6.50 11.93
N THR A 18 2.80 6.57 11.85
CA THR A 18 2.04 7.75 12.24
C THR A 18 2.24 8.06 13.72
N ALA A 19 2.26 7.05 14.60
CA ALA A 19 2.53 7.26 16.01
C ALA A 19 3.94 7.84 16.26
N VAL A 20 4.95 7.40 15.50
CA VAL A 20 6.30 7.99 15.59
C VAL A 20 6.29 9.47 15.19
N SER A 21 5.58 9.82 14.10
CA SER A 21 5.39 11.22 13.70
C SER A 21 4.66 12.03 14.80
N ASP A 22 3.57 11.50 15.36
CA ASP A 22 2.80 12.18 16.41
C ASP A 22 3.61 12.43 17.70
N MET A 23 4.49 11.50 18.07
CA MET A 23 5.32 11.61 19.29
C MET A 23 6.59 12.46 19.10
N SER A 24 6.89 12.90 17.88
CA SER A 24 8.14 13.60 17.55
C SER A 24 8.03 15.11 17.75
N HIS A 25 8.73 15.64 18.76
CA HIS A 25 8.82 17.07 19.08
C HIS A 25 10.27 17.58 19.02
N ILE A 26 10.67 18.14 17.86
CA ILE A 26 12.05 18.54 17.58
C ILE A 26 12.24 20.03 17.91
N ARG A 27 12.28 20.33 19.22
CA ARG A 27 12.33 21.71 19.76
C ARG A 27 13.54 22.53 19.30
N SER A 28 14.63 21.86 18.91
CA SER A 28 15.84 22.52 18.42
C SER A 28 15.67 23.15 17.05
N VAL A 29 14.67 22.71 16.26
CA VAL A 29 14.43 23.19 14.90
C VAL A 29 12.93 23.41 14.68
N PRO A 30 12.38 24.60 15.01
CA PRO A 30 10.94 24.86 14.98
C PRO A 30 10.26 24.60 13.63
N SER A 31 10.98 24.80 12.51
CA SER A 31 10.45 24.52 11.17
C SER A 31 10.21 23.05 10.92
N ILE A 32 11.05 22.15 11.46
CA ILE A 32 10.88 20.70 11.34
C ILE A 32 9.75 20.22 12.23
N GLU A 33 9.64 20.75 13.45
CA GLU A 33 8.52 20.45 14.35
C GLU A 33 7.19 20.89 13.74
N ALA A 34 7.10 22.12 13.24
CA ALA A 34 5.89 22.62 12.56
C ALA A 34 5.56 21.82 11.30
N GLY A 35 6.56 21.46 10.50
CA GLY A 35 6.38 20.64 9.29
C GLY A 35 5.84 19.24 9.60
N ASN A 36 6.40 18.57 10.60
CA ASN A 36 5.92 17.26 11.07
C ASN A 36 4.49 17.34 11.59
N ALA A 37 4.20 18.29 12.49
CA ALA A 37 2.88 18.48 13.08
C ALA A 37 1.80 18.87 12.06
N ALA A 38 2.16 19.60 11.00
CA ALA A 38 1.24 19.99 9.95
C ALA A 38 0.97 18.86 8.93
N SER A 39 1.99 18.07 8.59
CA SER A 39 1.92 17.10 7.49
C SER A 39 1.58 15.68 7.93
N HIS A 40 1.99 15.27 9.14
CA HIS A 40 1.97 13.87 9.61
C HIS A 40 2.59 12.90 8.58
N ALA A 41 3.63 13.36 7.87
CA ALA A 41 4.23 12.63 6.76
C ALA A 41 4.99 11.40 7.26
N ILE A 42 4.78 10.26 6.58
CA ILE A 42 5.43 8.98 6.88
C ILE A 42 5.95 8.32 5.59
N GLY A 43 6.97 7.47 5.73
CA GLY A 43 7.55 6.70 4.63
C GLY A 43 7.51 5.20 4.89
N LEU A 44 6.60 4.48 4.23
CA LEU A 44 6.55 3.02 4.26
C LEU A 44 7.35 2.43 3.09
N GLY A 45 8.54 1.90 3.39
CA GLY A 45 9.40 1.22 2.42
C GLY A 45 9.14 -0.28 2.31
N GLN A 46 9.74 -0.92 1.31
CA GLN A 46 9.69 -2.37 1.09
C GLN A 46 11.12 -2.89 0.94
N MET A 47 11.38 -4.09 1.44
CA MET A 47 12.68 -4.76 1.34
C MET A 47 12.51 -6.23 0.99
N ASN A 48 13.62 -6.90 0.65
CA ASN A 48 13.66 -8.31 0.29
C ASN A 48 12.91 -8.69 -1.01
N LEU A 49 12.79 -7.75 -1.97
CA LEU A 49 12.18 -8.04 -3.26
C LEU A 49 12.93 -9.14 -4.01
N HIS A 50 14.25 -9.00 -4.15
CA HIS A 50 15.07 -9.98 -4.87
C HIS A 50 15.02 -11.37 -4.23
N GLY A 51 15.11 -11.44 -2.89
CA GLY A 51 15.03 -12.71 -2.16
C GLY A 51 13.68 -13.39 -2.30
N TYR A 52 12.58 -12.62 -2.28
CA TYR A 52 11.25 -13.16 -2.54
C TYR A 52 11.13 -13.70 -3.97
N LEU A 53 11.54 -12.93 -4.98
CA LEU A 53 11.48 -13.36 -6.38
C LEU A 53 12.29 -14.64 -6.61
N ALA A 54 13.52 -14.69 -6.08
CA ALA A 54 14.36 -15.87 -6.18
C ALA A 54 13.73 -17.12 -5.53
N ARG A 55 13.08 -16.96 -4.36
CA ARG A 55 12.37 -18.05 -3.67
C ARG A 55 11.22 -18.61 -4.51
N GLU A 56 10.48 -17.75 -5.20
CA GLU A 56 9.34 -18.15 -6.05
C GLU A 56 9.77 -18.61 -7.45
N GLY A 57 11.08 -18.67 -7.74
CA GLY A 57 11.65 -19.08 -9.02
C GLY A 57 11.52 -18.02 -10.12
N ILE A 58 11.38 -16.74 -9.75
CA ILE A 58 11.22 -15.62 -10.68
C ILE A 58 12.55 -14.89 -10.82
N ALA A 59 13.06 -14.78 -12.05
CA ALA A 59 14.28 -14.02 -12.32
C ALA A 59 14.04 -12.51 -12.13
N TYR A 60 14.99 -11.83 -11.48
CA TYR A 60 14.90 -10.39 -11.25
C TYR A 60 14.91 -9.63 -12.58
N GLY A 61 13.98 -8.70 -12.77
CA GLY A 61 13.82 -7.95 -14.02
C GLY A 61 13.11 -8.70 -15.15
N SER A 62 12.71 -9.95 -14.95
CA SER A 62 11.86 -10.68 -15.89
C SER A 62 10.46 -10.03 -16.00
N PRO A 63 9.71 -10.31 -17.09
CA PRO A 63 8.32 -9.87 -17.21
C PRO A 63 7.45 -10.25 -16.00
N GLU A 64 7.64 -11.44 -15.44
CA GLU A 64 6.95 -11.91 -14.23
C GLU A 64 7.34 -11.11 -12.99
N GLY A 65 8.64 -10.80 -12.82
CA GLY A 65 9.12 -9.99 -11.70
C GLY A 65 8.60 -8.56 -11.75
N LEU A 66 8.48 -7.99 -12.95
CA LEU A 66 7.88 -6.67 -13.17
C LEU A 66 6.37 -6.68 -12.90
N ASP A 67 5.66 -7.70 -13.39
CA ASP A 67 4.23 -7.90 -13.17
C ASP A 67 3.89 -8.06 -11.68
N PHE A 68 4.66 -8.89 -10.96
CA PHE A 68 4.57 -9.04 -9.52
C PHE A 68 4.77 -7.70 -8.80
N THR A 69 5.86 -7.00 -9.12
CA THR A 69 6.22 -5.74 -8.45
C THR A 69 5.14 -4.68 -8.67
N ASN A 70 4.62 -4.57 -9.89
CA ASN A 70 3.56 -3.63 -10.23
C ASN A 70 2.30 -3.86 -9.38
N LEU A 71 1.82 -5.10 -9.30
CA LEU A 71 0.65 -5.43 -8.49
C LEU A 71 0.92 -5.35 -6.99
N TYR A 72 2.10 -5.74 -6.54
CA TYR A 72 2.50 -5.65 -5.15
C TYR A 72 2.44 -4.20 -4.65
N PHE A 73 3.07 -3.26 -5.35
CA PHE A 73 3.03 -1.85 -4.97
C PHE A 73 1.65 -1.22 -5.15
N TYR A 74 0.87 -1.66 -6.13
CA TYR A 74 -0.52 -1.26 -6.27
C TYR A 74 -1.35 -1.62 -5.03
N THR A 75 -1.25 -2.87 -4.56
CA THR A 75 -1.97 -3.33 -3.36
C THR A 75 -1.54 -2.60 -2.09
N ILE A 76 -0.23 -2.39 -1.89
CA ILE A 76 0.29 -1.59 -0.76
C ILE A 76 -0.27 -0.19 -0.81
N THR A 77 -0.21 0.46 -1.98
CA THR A 77 -0.68 1.84 -2.15
C THR A 77 -2.16 1.95 -1.80
N TRP A 78 -2.98 0.98 -2.23
CA TRP A 78 -4.39 0.94 -1.88
C TRP A 78 -4.61 0.85 -0.36
N HIS A 79 -3.97 -0.11 0.31
CA HIS A 79 -4.12 -0.30 1.76
C HIS A 79 -3.57 0.88 2.57
N ALA A 80 -2.46 1.47 2.14
CA ALA A 80 -1.86 2.63 2.79
C ALA A 80 -2.77 3.86 2.70
N LEU A 81 -3.31 4.15 1.51
CA LEU A 81 -4.26 5.25 1.32
C LEU A 81 -5.57 5.02 2.07
N HIS A 82 -6.09 3.79 2.05
CA HIS A 82 -7.27 3.41 2.81
C HIS A 82 -7.05 3.63 4.32
N THR A 83 -5.92 3.18 4.86
CA THR A 83 -5.58 3.36 6.28
C THR A 83 -5.43 4.83 6.65
N SER A 84 -4.76 5.62 5.80
CA SER A 84 -4.60 7.07 6.00
C SER A 84 -5.97 7.78 6.04
N MET A 85 -6.89 7.41 5.14
CA MET A 85 -8.27 7.91 5.14
C MET A 85 -9.03 7.50 6.41
N MET A 86 -8.88 6.25 6.86
CA MET A 86 -9.51 5.77 8.10
C MET A 86 -8.98 6.55 9.32
N LEU A 87 -7.67 6.76 9.44
CA LEU A 87 -7.07 7.59 10.48
C LEU A 87 -7.62 9.02 10.47
N ALA A 88 -7.77 9.62 9.29
CA ALA A 88 -8.34 10.96 9.17
C ALA A 88 -9.79 11.02 9.66
N ARG A 89 -10.59 9.97 9.40
CA ARG A 89 -11.97 9.85 9.91
C ARG A 89 -12.02 9.61 11.42
N GLU A 90 -11.19 8.70 11.93
CA GLU A 90 -11.11 8.35 13.35
C GLU A 90 -10.70 9.55 14.21
N ARG A 91 -9.76 10.37 13.71
CA ARG A 91 -9.22 11.53 14.42
C ARG A 91 -9.91 12.85 14.09
N ASN A 92 -10.82 12.83 13.11
CA ASN A 92 -11.45 14.03 12.53
C ASN A 92 -10.44 15.13 12.14
N GLN A 93 -9.29 14.71 11.60
CA GLN A 93 -8.17 15.59 11.25
C GLN A 93 -7.58 15.17 9.91
N ARG A 94 -7.12 16.13 9.12
CA ARG A 94 -6.42 15.92 7.85
C ARG A 94 -5.11 16.70 7.87
N PHE A 95 -4.16 16.32 7.02
CA PHE A 95 -2.91 17.07 6.89
C PHE A 95 -3.19 18.50 6.37
N ALA A 96 -2.33 19.43 6.74
CA ALA A 96 -2.46 20.83 6.34
C ALA A 96 -2.42 20.97 4.81
N GLY A 97 -3.40 21.67 4.25
CA GLY A 97 -3.51 21.85 2.80
C GLY A 97 -4.19 20.69 2.06
N PHE A 98 -4.88 19.78 2.77
CA PHE A 98 -5.59 18.65 2.15
C PHE A 98 -6.54 19.07 1.02
N GLU A 99 -7.32 20.15 1.22
CA GLU A 99 -8.32 20.60 0.24
C GLU A 99 -7.69 21.06 -1.09
N GLN A 100 -6.44 21.53 -1.07
CA GLN A 100 -5.70 21.92 -2.27
C GLN A 100 -5.02 20.72 -2.95
N SER A 101 -5.11 19.52 -2.38
CA SER A 101 -4.39 18.35 -2.85
C SER A 101 -5.10 17.61 -4.01
N ARG A 102 -4.31 16.78 -4.72
CA ARG A 102 -4.85 15.83 -5.71
C ARG A 102 -5.71 14.72 -5.09
N TYR A 103 -5.63 14.54 -3.77
CA TYR A 103 -6.50 13.61 -3.03
C TYR A 103 -7.91 14.18 -2.90
N ALA A 104 -8.05 15.45 -2.51
CA ALA A 104 -9.34 16.12 -2.37
C ALA A 104 -10.06 16.27 -3.72
N SER A 105 -9.32 16.66 -4.78
CA SER A 105 -9.86 16.78 -6.14
C SER A 105 -10.12 15.44 -6.85
N GLY A 106 -9.70 14.30 -6.28
CA GLY A 106 -9.84 12.98 -6.90
C GLY A 106 -8.93 12.72 -8.12
N ASN A 107 -8.11 13.70 -8.53
CA ASN A 107 -7.21 13.59 -9.69
C ASN A 107 -6.10 12.55 -9.54
N ILE A 108 -5.80 12.09 -8.32
CA ILE A 108 -4.87 10.98 -8.08
C ILE A 108 -5.47 9.63 -8.47
N SER A 109 -6.79 9.50 -8.30
CA SER A 109 -7.54 8.29 -8.61
C SER A 109 -7.58 8.02 -10.11
N ALA A 110 -7.59 9.08 -10.91
CA ALA A 110 -7.58 8.99 -12.36
C ALA A 110 -6.28 8.38 -12.93
N SER A 111 -5.13 8.54 -12.26
CA SER A 111 -3.85 7.98 -12.73
C SER A 111 -3.56 6.59 -12.17
N ILE A 112 -3.97 6.30 -10.93
CA ILE A 112 -3.63 5.04 -10.26
C ILE A 112 -4.70 3.96 -10.50
N TRP A 113 -5.98 4.32 -10.70
CA TRP A 113 -7.06 3.33 -10.76
C TRP A 113 -7.69 3.12 -12.14
N LYS A 114 -7.31 3.90 -13.17
CA LYS A 114 -7.84 3.75 -14.55
C LYS A 114 -7.09 2.70 -15.40
N GLY A 115 -6.70 1.58 -14.81
CA GLY A 115 -5.95 0.51 -15.49
C GLY A 115 -6.58 -0.86 -15.28
N ASP A 116 -6.21 -1.81 -16.15
CA ASP A 116 -6.49 -3.23 -15.92
C ASP A 116 -5.45 -3.78 -14.93
N TRP A 117 -5.85 -3.87 -13.66
CA TRP A 117 -5.00 -4.29 -12.55
C TRP A 117 -5.13 -5.79 -12.28
N GLN A 118 -4.89 -6.57 -13.34
CA GLN A 118 -4.87 -8.02 -13.28
C GLN A 118 -3.45 -8.56 -13.53
N PRO A 119 -3.08 -9.68 -12.89
CA PRO A 119 -1.85 -10.39 -13.22
C PRO A 119 -1.82 -10.70 -14.71
N LYS A 120 -0.75 -10.27 -15.39
CA LYS A 120 -0.53 -10.58 -16.80
C LYS A 120 0.05 -11.97 -16.99
N THR A 121 0.73 -12.46 -15.97
CA THR A 121 1.40 -13.76 -15.98
C THR A 121 0.69 -14.75 -15.07
N GLU A 122 0.61 -16.01 -15.49
CA GLU A 122 -0.04 -17.07 -14.72
C GLU A 122 0.65 -17.28 -13.36
N LYS A 123 2.00 -17.25 -13.36
CA LYS A 123 2.80 -17.38 -12.15
C LYS A 123 2.45 -16.32 -11.09
N VAL A 124 2.26 -15.07 -11.51
CA VAL A 124 1.87 -13.99 -10.59
C VAL A 124 0.43 -14.17 -10.13
N ARG A 125 -0.46 -14.65 -11.00
CA ARG A 125 -1.85 -14.97 -10.62
C ARG A 125 -1.90 -16.00 -9.48
N GLU A 126 -1.11 -17.06 -9.57
CA GLU A 126 -1.01 -18.08 -8.52
C GLU A 126 -0.48 -17.51 -7.20
N LEU A 127 0.48 -16.58 -7.24
CA LEU A 127 1.04 -15.95 -6.03
C LEU A 127 0.04 -15.06 -5.29
N PHE A 128 -0.83 -14.35 -6.00
CA PHE A 128 -1.87 -13.51 -5.40
C PHE A 128 -3.15 -14.29 -5.06
N CYS A 129 -3.46 -15.36 -5.81
CA CYS A 129 -4.63 -16.20 -5.63
C CYS A 129 -4.27 -17.69 -5.67
N PRO A 130 -3.66 -18.23 -4.60
CA PRO A 130 -3.30 -19.64 -4.55
C PRO A 130 -4.56 -20.55 -4.55
N PRO A 131 -4.50 -21.74 -5.17
CA PRO A 131 -5.62 -22.68 -5.17
C PRO A 131 -6.01 -23.14 -3.75
N ARG A 132 -7.31 -23.43 -3.58
CA ARG A 132 -8.10 -23.63 -2.34
C ARG A 132 -7.31 -24.06 -1.08
N GLY A 133 -7.53 -23.31 0.01
CA GLY A 133 -7.05 -23.64 1.37
C GLY A 133 -6.44 -22.46 2.12
N LEU A 134 -6.11 -21.38 1.42
CA LEU A 134 -5.63 -20.12 1.97
C LEU A 134 -6.60 -19.00 1.57
N PRO A 135 -6.95 -18.06 2.47
CA PRO A 135 -7.88 -16.98 2.14
C PRO A 135 -7.34 -16.21 0.93
N CYS A 136 -8.16 -16.10 -0.12
CA CYS A 136 -7.87 -15.28 -1.30
C CYS A 136 -7.42 -13.90 -0.82
N ARG A 137 -6.16 -13.55 -1.06
CA ARG A 137 -5.52 -12.34 -0.55
C ARG A 137 -6.04 -11.18 -1.40
N ARG A 138 -7.23 -10.69 -1.07
CA ARG A 138 -8.03 -9.72 -1.85
C ARG A 138 -7.28 -8.41 -2.11
N ALA A 139 -6.42 -8.40 -3.12
CA ALA A 139 -6.40 -7.30 -4.08
C ALA A 139 -7.75 -7.33 -4.83
N ARG A 140 -8.25 -6.21 -5.34
CA ARG A 140 -9.41 -6.21 -6.24
C ARG A 140 -9.04 -6.90 -7.57
N CYS A 141 -8.82 -8.20 -7.57
CA CYS A 141 -9.02 -9.01 -8.76
C CYS A 141 -10.50 -8.87 -9.10
N GLY A 142 -10.80 -8.59 -10.36
CA GLY A 142 -12.16 -8.48 -10.87
C GLY A 142 -13.03 -9.66 -10.44
N SER A 143 -14.33 -9.47 -10.58
CA SER A 143 -15.45 -10.32 -10.16
C SER A 143 -15.43 -11.81 -10.60
N SER A 144 -14.35 -12.31 -11.19
CA SER A 144 -14.19 -13.70 -11.65
C SER A 144 -13.74 -14.69 -10.56
N CYS A 145 -13.33 -14.23 -9.37
CA CYS A 145 -12.93 -15.13 -8.26
C CYS A 145 -14.07 -15.49 -7.28
N VAL A 146 -15.33 -15.14 -7.58
CA VAL A 146 -16.50 -15.52 -6.77
C VAL A 146 -17.49 -16.28 -7.64
N THR A 147 -17.26 -17.58 -7.82
CA THR A 147 -18.25 -18.66 -8.01
C THR A 147 -17.50 -19.93 -8.42
N THR A 148 -17.19 -20.82 -7.46
CA THR A 148 -17.95 -22.05 -7.15
C THR A 148 -17.52 -22.59 -5.80
#